data_AF-A0A973TGC5-F1
#
_entry.id   AF-A0A973TGC5-F1
#
_cell.length_a   1.000
_cell.length_b   1.000
_cell.length_c   1.000
_cell.angle_alpha   90.00
_cell.angle_beta   90.00
_cell.angle_gamma   90.00
#
_symmetry.space_group_name_H-M   'P 1'
#
loop_
_entity.id
_entity.type
_entity.pdbx_description
1 polymer ?
#
loop_
_entity_poly.entity_id
_entity_poly.type
_entity_poly.pdbx_seq_one_letter_code
_entity_poly.pdbx_strand_id
1 'polypeptide(L)'
;MRQRMQERFRQQFGAFRATLDPQQRARWDAAIAQLLSTRRAPLYRLVDDKPQRVMVRVGSSDGSNTEVGGNLREGDLVIVGAEHPAATGTP
;
A
#
# COMPACT_ATOMS: atom_id res chain seq x y z
N MET A 1 13.08 7.98 9.02
CA MET A 1 12.64 8.91 7.96
C MET A 1 11.15 9.24 8.06
N ARG A 2 10.27 8.24 8.22
CA ARG A 2 8.80 8.43 8.29
C ARG A 2 8.33 9.49 9.30
N GLN A 3 8.78 9.41 10.55
CA GLN A 3 8.46 10.39 11.60
C GLN A 3 8.87 11.82 11.20
N ARG A 4 10.10 12.00 10.72
CA ARG A 4 10.60 13.29 10.21
C ARG A 4 9.79 13.85 9.03
N MET A 5 9.27 12.98 8.15
CA MET A 5 8.38 13.43 7.07
C MET A 5 7.00 13.83 7.62
N GLN A 6 6.47 13.06 8.55
CA GLN A 6 5.18 13.35 9.20
C GLN A 6 5.21 14.69 9.94
N GLU A 7 6.30 14.99 10.66
CA GLU A 7 6.53 16.29 11.30
C GLU A 7 6.57 17.43 10.27
N ARG A 8 7.26 17.24 9.14
CA ARG A 8 7.29 18.23 8.06
C ARG A 8 5.91 18.51 7.48
N PHE A 9 5.09 17.48 7.23
CA PHE A 9 3.71 17.66 6.78
C PHE A 9 2.86 18.41 7.81
N ARG A 10 3.03 18.11 9.11
CA ARG A 10 2.34 18.82 10.19
C ARG A 10 2.72 20.30 10.26
N GLN A 11 4.00 20.62 10.05
CA GLN A 11 4.47 22.01 10.04
C GLN A 11 3.96 22.76 8.79
N GLN A 12 4.11 22.15 7.61
CA GLN A 12 3.74 22.78 6.34
C GLN A 12 2.22 23.02 6.21
N PHE A 13 1.40 22.07 6.65
CA PHE A 13 -0.06 22.12 6.49
C PHE A 13 -0.79 22.35 7.82
N GLY A 14 -0.08 22.77 8.87
CA GLY A 14 -0.64 22.93 10.22
C GLY A 14 -1.85 23.87 10.26
N ALA A 15 -1.76 25.00 9.55
CA ALA A 15 -2.84 25.98 9.47
C ALA A 15 -4.10 25.39 8.78
N PHE A 16 -3.94 24.70 7.65
CA PHE A 16 -5.06 24.03 6.97
C PHE A 16 -5.67 22.93 7.84
N ARG A 17 -4.85 22.08 8.46
CA ARG A 17 -5.35 21.02 9.34
C ARG A 17 -6.15 21.57 10.52
N ALA A 18 -5.82 22.78 11.00
CA ALA A 18 -6.55 23.44 12.07
C ALA A 18 -7.96 23.88 11.66
N THR A 19 -8.24 24.11 10.37
CA THR A 19 -9.58 24.46 9.88
C THR A 19 -10.51 23.25 9.75
N LEU A 20 -9.97 22.03 9.85
CA LEU A 20 -10.73 20.79 9.70
C LEU A 20 -11.48 20.44 10.98
N ASP A 21 -12.70 19.92 10.83
CA ASP A 21 -13.45 19.28 11.91
C ASP A 21 -12.76 17.98 12.38
N PRO A 22 -13.16 17.39 13.51
CA PRO A 22 -12.52 16.18 14.04
C PRO A 22 -12.50 14.99 13.07
N GLN A 23 -13.56 14.79 12.29
CA GLN A 23 -13.67 13.67 11.36
C GLN A 23 -12.76 13.89 10.13
N GLN A 24 -12.80 15.09 9.56
CA GLN A 24 -11.94 15.49 8.44
C GLN A 24 -10.47 15.42 8.82
N ARG A 25 -10.14 15.88 10.04
CA ARG A 25 -8.78 15.85 10.57
C ARG A 25 -8.26 14.42 10.74
N ALA A 26 -9.10 13.50 11.21
CA ALA A 26 -8.75 12.09 11.32
C ALA A 26 -8.49 11.46 9.93
N ARG A 27 -9.34 11.76 8.93
CA ARG A 27 -9.14 11.31 7.54
C ARG A 27 -7.86 11.86 6.93
N TRP A 28 -7.58 13.15 7.14
CA TRP A 28 -6.34 13.78 6.71
C TRP A 28 -5.11 13.09 7.31
N ASP A 29 -5.10 12.87 8.63
CA ASP A 29 -3.97 12.22 9.30
C ASP A 29 -3.75 10.79 8.82
N ALA A 30 -4.84 10.05 8.55
CA ALA A 30 -4.77 8.71 7.98
C ALA A 30 -4.18 8.71 6.56
N ALA A 31 -4.61 9.64 5.70
CA ALA A 31 -4.10 9.77 4.33
C ALA A 31 -2.60 10.10 4.30
N ILE A 32 -2.15 11.04 5.16
CA ILE A 32 -0.71 11.34 5.30
C ILE A 32 0.06 10.12 5.81
N ALA A 33 -0.49 9.37 6.76
CA ALA A 33 0.15 8.16 7.25
C ALA A 33 0.27 7.09 6.16
N GLN A 34 -0.77 6.90 5.34
CA GLN A 34 -0.77 5.97 4.20
C GLN A 34 0.26 6.38 3.15
N LEU A 35 0.27 7.64 2.72
CA LEU A 35 1.26 8.18 1.78
C LEU A 35 2.70 7.90 2.24
N LEU A 36 2.96 8.08 3.53
CA LEU A 36 4.28 7.87 4.12
C LEU A 36 4.60 6.40 4.47
N SER A 37 3.64 5.49 4.31
CA SER A 37 3.79 4.07 4.65
C SER A 37 4.40 3.22 3.52
N THR A 38 4.85 3.86 2.43
CA THR A 38 5.46 3.15 1.31
C THR A 38 6.61 2.26 1.79
N ARG A 39 6.50 0.96 1.51
CA ARG A 39 7.46 -0.07 1.95
C ARG A 39 7.98 -0.88 0.78
N ARG A 40 9.21 -1.39 0.89
CA ARG A 40 9.73 -2.37 -0.08
C ARG A 40 9.21 -3.76 0.29
N ALA A 41 8.69 -4.47 -0.70
CA ALA A 41 8.18 -5.83 -0.51
C ALA A 41 8.51 -6.70 -1.72
N PRO A 42 8.68 -8.01 -1.55
CA PRO A 42 8.70 -8.93 -2.68
C PRO A 42 7.28 -9.07 -3.25
N LEU A 43 7.19 -9.14 -4.56
CA LEU A 43 6.03 -9.57 -5.33
C LEU A 43 6.50 -10.63 -6.32
N TYR A 44 5.62 -11.52 -6.75
CA TYR A 44 5.94 -12.58 -7.70
C TYR A 44 5.12 -12.36 -8.96
N ARG A 45 5.79 -12.14 -10.09
CA ARG A 45 5.17 -12.12 -11.40
C ARG A 45 5.37 -13.47 -12.09
N LEU A 46 4.51 -13.82 -13.02
CA LEU A 46 4.68 -15.01 -13.85
C LEU A 46 5.47 -14.65 -15.10
N VAL A 47 6.50 -15.46 -15.39
CA VAL A 47 7.23 -15.46 -16.67
C VAL A 47 7.29 -16.91 -17.11
N ASP A 48 6.72 -17.22 -18.27
CA ASP A 48 6.58 -18.58 -18.79
C ASP A 48 5.99 -19.54 -17.74
N ASP A 49 4.88 -19.13 -17.11
CA ASP A 49 4.17 -19.83 -16.03
C ASP A 49 5.00 -20.14 -14.77
N LYS A 50 6.18 -19.52 -14.63
CA LYS A 50 7.05 -19.67 -13.45
C LYS A 50 7.07 -18.40 -12.60
N PRO A 51 6.94 -18.50 -11.27
CA PRO A 51 7.07 -17.35 -10.39
C PRO A 51 8.47 -16.73 -10.41
N GLN A 52 8.57 -15.46 -10.80
CA GLN A 52 9.76 -14.65 -10.70
C GLN A 52 9.58 -13.58 -9.61
N ARG A 53 10.43 -13.60 -8.58
CA ARG A 53 10.45 -12.59 -7.53
C ARG A 53 10.92 -11.25 -8.08
N VAL A 54 10.16 -10.19 -7.82
CA VAL A 54 10.51 -8.79 -8.08
C VAL A 54 10.37 -7.98 -6.80
N MET A 55 11.31 -7.07 -6.56
CA MET A 55 11.21 -6.12 -5.44
C MET A 55 10.44 -4.88 -5.89
N VAL A 56 9.33 -4.59 -5.23
CA VAL A 56 8.46 -3.46 -5.52
C VAL A 56 8.38 -2.51 -4.32
N ARG A 57 7.86 -1.32 -4.56
CA ARG A 57 7.38 -0.40 -3.53
C ARG A 57 5.87 -0.54 -3.44
N VAL A 58 5.39 -0.90 -2.26
CA VAL A 58 3.97 -0.99 -1.93
C VAL A 58 3.59 0.30 -1.23
N GLY A 59 2.65 1.04 -1.82
CA GLY A 59 2.18 2.34 -1.36
C GLY A 59 0.85 2.26 -0.60
N SER A 60 -0.04 3.20 -0.91
CA SER A 60 -1.34 3.32 -0.25
C SER A 60 -2.28 2.18 -0.65
N SER A 61 -3.23 1.86 0.22
CA SER A 61 -4.29 0.89 -0.06
C SER A 61 -5.62 1.41 0.48
N ASP A 62 -6.69 1.18 -0.27
CA ASP A 62 -8.08 1.43 0.13
C ASP A 62 -8.80 0.15 0.61
N GLY A 63 -8.08 -0.98 0.70
CA GLY A 63 -8.61 -2.29 1.09
C GLY A 63 -9.05 -3.17 -0.08
N SER A 64 -9.32 -2.59 -1.25
CA SER A 64 -9.61 -3.34 -2.49
C SER A 64 -8.44 -3.29 -3.46
N ASN A 65 -7.76 -2.15 -3.52
CA ASN A 65 -6.64 -1.87 -4.39
C ASN A 65 -5.44 -1.43 -3.54
N THR A 66 -4.24 -1.73 -4.03
CA THR A 66 -2.99 -1.27 -3.43
C THR A 66 -2.11 -0.71 -4.53
N GLU A 67 -1.57 0.48 -4.31
CA GLU A 67 -0.59 1.09 -5.20
C GLU A 67 0.72 0.29 -5.16
N VAL A 68 1.23 -0.09 -6.33
CA VAL A 68 2.50 -0.80 -6.47
C VAL A 68 3.34 -0.11 -7.55
N GLY A 69 4.56 0.29 -7.18
CA GLY A 69 5.53 0.87 -8.10
C GLY A 69 6.80 0.04 -8.16
N GLY A 70 7.39 -0.10 -9.35
CA GLY A 70 8.63 -0.86 -9.53
C GLY A 70 8.80 -1.38 -10.94
N ASN A 71 9.60 -2.44 -11.09
CA ASN A 71 9.82 -3.11 -12.37
C ASN A 71 8.65 -4.06 -12.70
N LEU A 72 7.47 -3.47 -12.91
CA LEU A 72 6.26 -4.13 -13.40
C LEU A 72 5.77 -3.38 -14.63
N ARG A 73 5.12 -4.08 -15.54
CA ARG A 73 4.48 -3.50 -16.72
C ARG A 73 3.01 -3.89 -16.75
N GLU A 74 2.21 -3.09 -17.45
CA GLU A 74 0.85 -3.47 -17.77
C GLU A 74 0.83 -4.83 -18.50
N GLY A 75 -0.09 -5.70 -18.10
CA GLY A 75 -0.18 -7.07 -18.61
C GLY A 75 0.68 -8.10 -17.87
N ASP A 76 1.61 -7.71 -16.99
CA ASP A 76 2.32 -8.67 -16.13
C ASP A 76 1.31 -9.38 -15.21
N LEU A 77 1.25 -10.72 -15.30
CA LEU A 77 0.47 -11.53 -14.37
C LEU A 77 1.21 -11.65 -13.04
N VAL A 78 0.50 -11.43 -11.93
CA VAL A 78 1.08 -11.38 -10.59
C VAL A 78 0.32 -12.26 -9.61
N ILE A 79 1.04 -12.87 -8.69
CA ILE A 79 0.46 -13.74 -7.65
C ILE A 79 0.05 -12.86 -6.46
N VAL A 80 -1.25 -12.76 -6.21
CA VAL A 80 -1.84 -11.94 -5.13
C VAL A 80 -2.33 -12.77 -3.93
N GLY A 81 -2.24 -14.10 -4.01
CA GLY A 81 -2.53 -15.05 -2.93
C GLY A 81 -2.07 -16.45 -3.33
N ALA A 82 -1.77 -17.30 -2.34
CA ALA A 82 -1.83 -18.75 -2.55
C ALA A 82 -3.28 -19.15 -2.29
N GLU A 83 -3.88 -19.95 -3.16
CA GLU A 83 -5.12 -20.64 -2.80
C GLU A 83 -4.83 -21.42 -1.51
N HIS A 84 -5.45 -21.03 -0.39
CA HIS A 84 -5.66 -22.00 0.66
C HIS A 84 -6.58 -23.06 0.05
N PRO A 85 -6.22 -24.36 0.04
CA PRO A 85 -7.20 -25.38 -0.30
C PRO A 85 -8.39 -25.15 0.62
N ALA A 86 -9.57 -24.97 0.02
CA ALA A 86 -10.82 -24.87 0.77
C ALA A 86 -10.81 -26.01 1.79
N ALA A 87 -11.02 -25.69 3.06
CA ALA A 87 -11.11 -26.72 4.09
C ALA A 87 -12.12 -27.76 3.59
N THR A 88 -11.62 -28.96 3.27
CA THR A 88 -12.46 -30.10 2.94
C THR A 88 -13.24 -30.41 4.21
N GLY A 89 -14.41 -29.78 4.34
CA GLY A 89 -15.41 -30.18 5.30
C GLY A 89 -15.84 -31.58 4.92
N THR A 90 -15.29 -32.58 5.58
CA THR A 90 -15.83 -33.93 5.56
C THR A 90 -17.17 -33.88 6.32
N PRO A 91 -18.28 -34.38 5.74
CA PRO A 91 -19.57 -34.47 6.43
C PRO A 91 -19.54 -35.45 7.61
#